data_AF-A0A923PXY4-F1
#
_entry.id   AF-A0A923PXY4-F1
#
_cell.length_a   1.000
_cell.length_b   1.000
_cell.length_c   1.000
_cell.angle_alpha   90.00
_cell.angle_beta   90.00
_cell.angle_gamma   90.00
#
_symmetry.space_group_name_H-M   'P 1'
#
loop_
_entity.id
_entity.type
_entity.pdbx_description
1 polymer ?
#
loop_
_entity_poly.entity_id
_entity_poly.type
_entity_poly.pdbx_seq_one_letter_code
_entity_poly.pdbx_strand_id
1 'polypeptide(L)'
;MKRHHWLLSLAAIATLVGLGAVWRTRQELLLRRAAALQTQRDYESLKSEHARLLAQAPSSGDWDTLRRAGAEAARLRVALSSRPEAITAATASNASVKFVDETDWVPGTHWRNRGNASPADAVETTFWAAANGDLSVLRDVIELSPEARAKAIEVLARLPAEARARYTSPEDLAALFTARDAFFQGAQLVYNQLLDDDHALAAMIVKSADGKSREVSVSLHRVDDAWRLVMPTAAMAKIAAELAGGGTGTKPDVPPPRGTP
;
A
#
# COMPACT_ATOMS: atom_id res chain seq x y z
N MET A 1 -35.40 79.10 15.92
CA MET A 1 -35.74 77.78 16.50
C MET A 1 -35.04 76.56 15.87
N LYS A 2 -34.03 76.69 14.99
CA LYS A 2 -33.38 75.52 14.33
C LYS A 2 -32.19 74.89 15.09
N ARG A 3 -31.65 75.54 16.14
CA ARG A 3 -30.41 75.10 16.81
C ARG A 3 -30.59 73.96 17.83
N HIS A 4 -31.79 73.74 18.38
CA HIS A 4 -32.00 72.72 19.42
C HIS A 4 -32.19 71.29 18.90
N HIS A 5 -32.70 71.11 17.67
CA HIS A 5 -32.87 69.77 17.09
C HIS A 5 -31.55 69.07 16.74
N TRP A 6 -30.49 69.83 16.48
CA TRP A 6 -29.18 69.28 16.15
C TRP A 6 -28.47 68.67 17.38
N LEU A 7 -28.61 69.29 18.56
CA LEU A 7 -27.98 68.80 19.80
C LEU A 7 -28.61 67.48 20.31
N LEU A 8 -29.93 67.33 20.15
CA LEU A 8 -30.62 66.08 20.53
C LEU A 8 -30.23 64.89 19.64
N SER A 9 -29.99 65.15 18.35
CA SER A 9 -29.57 64.11 17.40
C SER A 9 -28.16 63.59 17.71
N LEU A 10 -27.24 64.45 18.13
CA LEU A 10 -25.88 64.05 18.52
C LEU A 10 -25.85 63.22 19.81
N ALA A 11 -26.70 63.55 20.79
CA ALA A 11 -26.79 62.79 22.03
C ALA A 11 -27.31 61.35 21.82
N ALA A 12 -28.28 61.17 20.91
CA ALA A 12 -28.80 59.85 20.54
C ALA A 12 -27.75 59.00 19.80
N ILE A 13 -26.95 59.60 18.92
CA ILE A 13 -25.86 58.90 18.22
C ILE A 13 -24.77 58.47 19.22
N ALA A 14 -24.37 59.35 20.14
CA ALA A 14 -23.37 59.04 21.15
C ALA A 14 -23.77 57.87 22.07
N THR A 15 -25.04 57.79 22.46
CA THR A 15 -25.57 56.70 23.29
C THR A 15 -25.61 55.36 22.54
N LEU A 16 -26.01 55.35 21.26
CA LEU A 16 -25.97 54.15 20.43
C LEU A 16 -24.54 53.63 20.19
N VAL A 17 -23.57 54.53 19.98
CA VAL A 17 -22.15 54.17 19.86
C VAL A 17 -21.62 53.57 21.17
N GLY A 18 -21.98 54.17 22.32
CA GLY A 18 -21.62 53.65 23.64
C GLY A 18 -22.17 52.25 23.92
N LEU A 19 -23.45 52.01 23.61
CA LEU A 19 -24.09 50.69 23.73
C LEU A 19 -23.44 49.64 22.83
N GLY A 20 -23.08 50.02 21.59
CA GLY A 20 -22.34 49.15 20.68
C GLY A 20 -20.95 48.77 21.20
N ALA A 21 -20.22 49.72 21.79
CA ALA A 21 -18.91 49.46 22.41
C ALA A 21 -19.00 48.53 23.63
N VAL A 22 -20.00 48.71 24.49
CA VAL A 22 -20.26 47.83 25.65
C VAL A 22 -20.68 46.42 25.19
N TRP A 23 -21.51 46.32 24.16
CA TRP A 23 -21.91 45.02 23.62
C TRP A 23 -20.72 44.27 22.99
N ARG A 24 -19.86 44.98 22.24
CA ARG A 24 -18.65 44.41 21.64
C ARG A 24 -17.65 43.91 22.68
N THR A 25 -17.36 44.71 23.71
CA THR A 25 -16.45 44.30 24.81
C THR A 25 -16.99 43.09 25.57
N ARG A 26 -18.31 43.00 25.76
CA ARG A 26 -18.96 41.83 26.37
C ARG A 26 -18.83 40.57 25.51
N GLN A 27 -18.99 40.68 24.19
CA GLN A 27 -18.78 39.57 23.25
C GLN A 27 -17.33 39.06 23.29
N GLU A 28 -16.36 39.98 23.26
CA GLU A 28 -14.93 39.62 23.35
C GLU A 28 -14.60 38.90 24.67
N LEU A 29 -15.19 39.34 25.78
CA LEU A 29 -15.00 38.67 27.07
C LEU A 29 -15.57 37.25 27.08
N LEU A 30 -16.74 37.03 26.46
CA LEU A 30 -17.34 35.70 26.35
C LEU A 30 -16.50 34.76 25.49
N LEU A 31 -16.00 35.25 24.35
CA LEU A 31 -15.10 34.47 23.48
C LEU A 31 -13.80 34.11 24.20
N ARG A 32 -13.19 35.05 24.94
CA ARG A 32 -11.98 34.78 25.74
C ARG A 32 -12.23 33.74 26.83
N ARG A 33 -13.38 33.79 27.51
CA ARG A 33 -13.76 32.78 28.51
C ARG A 33 -13.99 31.41 27.89
N ALA A 34 -14.65 31.35 26.74
CA ALA A 34 -14.87 30.10 26.02
C ALA A 34 -13.54 29.47 25.58
N ALA A 35 -12.62 30.27 25.03
CA ALA A 35 -11.29 29.82 24.64
C ALA A 35 -10.49 29.28 25.84
N ALA A 36 -10.51 30.00 26.98
CA ALA A 36 -9.81 29.55 28.19
C ALA A 36 -10.35 28.21 28.72
N LEU A 37 -11.68 28.01 28.70
CA LEU A 37 -12.30 26.74 29.09
C LEU A 37 -11.92 25.60 28.14
N GLN A 38 -11.81 25.88 26.85
CA GLN A 38 -11.39 24.89 25.86
C GLN A 38 -9.95 24.44 26.10
N THR A 39 -9.04 25.39 26.32
CA THR A 39 -7.64 25.08 26.68
C THR A 39 -7.54 24.21 27.95
N GLN A 40 -8.41 24.45 28.94
CA GLN A 40 -8.43 23.65 30.16
C GLN A 40 -8.90 22.20 29.90
N ARG A 41 -9.92 22.01 29.05
CA ARG A 41 -10.37 20.68 28.64
C ARG A 41 -9.31 19.92 27.85
N ASP A 42 -8.63 20.60 26.94
CA ASP A 42 -7.57 20.01 26.13
C ASP A 42 -6.40 19.55 27.01
N TYR A 43 -6.04 20.36 28.01
CA TYR A 43 -5.01 19.98 29.00
C TYR A 43 -5.39 18.72 29.79
N GLU A 44 -6.62 18.65 30.30
CA GLU A 44 -7.10 17.46 31.02
C GLU A 44 -7.17 16.23 30.12
N SER A 45 -7.61 16.40 28.86
CA SER A 45 -7.61 15.33 27.87
C SER A 45 -6.19 14.81 27.63
N LEU A 46 -5.23 15.70 27.40
CA LEU A 46 -3.83 15.34 27.16
C LEU A 46 -3.22 14.64 28.38
N LYS A 47 -3.54 15.12 29.59
CA LYS A 47 -3.10 14.51 30.85
C LYS A 47 -3.67 13.10 31.02
N SER A 48 -4.95 12.91 30.71
CA SER A 48 -5.60 11.59 30.77
C SER A 48 -5.02 10.61 29.76
N GLU A 49 -4.74 11.06 28.53
CA GLU A 49 -4.13 10.23 27.48
C GLU A 49 -2.67 9.91 27.82
N HIS A 50 -1.93 10.87 28.37
CA HIS A 50 -0.58 10.62 28.86
C HIS A 50 -0.56 9.57 29.99
N ALA A 51 -1.50 9.64 30.94
CA ALA A 51 -1.64 8.64 31.98
C ALA A 51 -2.01 7.26 31.41
N ARG A 52 -2.89 7.21 30.41
CA ARG A 52 -3.26 5.98 29.69
C ARG A 52 -2.05 5.37 28.96
N LEU A 53 -1.25 6.19 28.27
CA LEU A 53 -0.04 5.75 27.57
C LEU A 53 1.02 5.23 28.55
N LEU A 54 1.20 5.89 29.70
CA LEU A 54 2.08 5.39 30.75
C LEU A 54 1.60 4.06 31.34
N ALA A 55 0.29 3.86 31.47
CA ALA A 55 -0.28 2.58 31.90
C ALA A 55 -0.16 1.47 30.85
N GLN A 56 -0.06 1.83 29.57
CA GLN A 56 0.18 0.91 28.45
C GLN A 56 1.66 0.72 28.11
N ALA A 57 2.55 1.49 28.74
CA ALA A 57 3.98 1.39 28.49
C ALA A 57 4.44 -0.03 28.84
N PRO A 58 5.27 -0.66 28.00
CA PRO A 58 5.79 -1.99 28.27
C PRO A 58 6.48 -2.01 29.63
N SER A 59 6.27 -3.07 30.40
CA SER A 59 6.91 -3.24 31.70
C SER A 59 8.43 -3.30 31.53
N SER A 60 9.19 -3.02 32.58
CA SER A 60 10.66 -3.16 32.53
C SER A 60 11.11 -4.56 32.08
N GLY A 61 10.34 -5.60 32.39
CA GLY A 61 10.58 -6.97 31.93
C GLY A 61 10.38 -7.18 30.42
N ASP A 62 9.47 -6.44 29.79
CA ASP A 62 9.25 -6.49 28.33
C ASP A 62 10.44 -5.88 27.58
N TRP A 63 11.00 -4.78 28.09
CA TRP A 63 12.19 -4.15 27.53
C TRP A 63 13.42 -5.06 27.61
N ASP A 64 13.60 -5.77 28.72
CA ASP A 64 14.70 -6.72 28.87
C ASP A 64 14.51 -7.96 27.97
N THR A 65 13.26 -8.36 27.71
CA THR A 65 12.95 -9.44 26.77
C THR A 65 13.26 -9.03 25.32
N LEU A 66 12.87 -7.83 24.91
CA LEU A 66 13.23 -7.27 23.60
C LEU A 66 14.75 -7.11 23.44
N ARG A 67 15.46 -6.66 24.48
CA ARG A 67 16.92 -6.53 24.44
C ARG A 67 17.61 -7.88 24.30
N ARG A 68 17.12 -8.91 24.98
CA ARG A 68 17.62 -10.29 24.85
C ARG A 68 17.36 -10.86 23.46
N ALA A 69 16.16 -10.68 22.93
CA ALA A 69 15.82 -11.11 21.57
C ALA A 69 16.70 -10.43 20.51
N GLY A 70 16.96 -9.13 20.66
CA GLY A 70 17.88 -8.40 19.77
C GLY A 70 19.33 -8.91 19.85
N ALA A 71 19.81 -9.20 21.05
CA ALA A 71 21.15 -9.77 21.24
C ALA A 71 21.28 -11.19 20.65
N GLU A 72 20.23 -12.00 20.75
CA GLU A 72 20.17 -13.33 20.14
C GLU A 72 20.15 -13.26 18.61
N ALA A 73 19.33 -12.38 18.04
CA ALA A 73 19.30 -12.14 16.60
C ALA A 73 20.67 -11.68 16.06
N ALA A 74 21.38 -10.81 16.79
CA ALA A 74 22.73 -10.39 16.44
C ALA A 74 23.73 -11.56 16.48
N ARG A 75 23.65 -12.43 17.50
CA ARG A 75 24.50 -13.63 17.60
C ARG A 75 24.25 -14.60 16.45
N LEU A 76 22.98 -14.85 16.10
CA LEU A 76 22.62 -15.72 14.99
C LEU A 76 23.13 -15.19 13.66
N ARG A 77 23.05 -13.88 13.41
CA ARG A 77 23.65 -13.26 12.21
C ARG A 77 25.15 -13.47 12.15
N VAL A 78 25.87 -13.24 13.25
CA VAL A 78 27.33 -13.46 13.29
C VAL A 78 27.67 -14.94 13.06
N ALA A 79 26.91 -15.87 13.65
CA ALA A 79 27.11 -17.31 13.50
C ALA A 79 26.82 -17.80 12.07
N LEU A 80 25.85 -17.19 11.38
CA LEU A 80 25.58 -17.45 9.96
C LEU A 80 26.73 -16.91 9.09
N SER A 81 27.22 -15.69 9.36
CA SER A 81 28.33 -15.08 8.63
C SER A 81 29.66 -15.83 8.80
N SER A 82 29.85 -16.54 9.91
CA SER A 82 31.08 -17.30 10.21
C SER A 82 31.05 -18.75 9.73
N ARG A 83 30.03 -19.17 8.97
CA ARG A 83 29.93 -20.51 8.35
C ARG A 83 30.15 -20.44 6.83
N PRO A 84 31.40 -20.22 6.37
CA PRO A 84 31.69 -19.97 4.96
C PRO A 84 31.48 -21.19 4.05
N GLU A 85 31.44 -22.42 4.55
CA GLU A 85 31.36 -23.62 3.69
C GLU A 85 29.95 -23.89 3.13
N ALA A 86 28.89 -23.52 3.85
CA ALA A 86 27.52 -23.58 3.31
C ALA A 86 27.22 -22.37 2.40
N ILE A 87 27.79 -21.21 2.75
CA ILE A 87 27.59 -19.98 2.00
C ILE A 87 28.41 -19.98 0.71
N THR A 88 29.63 -20.51 0.64
CA THR A 88 30.40 -20.51 -0.62
C THR A 88 29.85 -21.47 -1.68
N ALA A 89 29.25 -22.59 -1.30
CA ALA A 89 28.52 -23.45 -2.23
C ALA A 89 27.22 -22.79 -2.76
N ALA A 90 26.49 -22.09 -1.88
CA ALA A 90 25.30 -21.31 -2.29
C ALA A 90 25.67 -20.01 -3.04
N THR A 91 26.79 -19.38 -2.71
CA THR A 91 27.24 -18.09 -3.28
C THR A 91 27.95 -18.26 -4.61
N ALA A 92 28.60 -19.41 -4.86
CA ALA A 92 29.11 -19.75 -6.19
C ALA A 92 27.97 -20.01 -7.20
N SER A 93 26.78 -20.40 -6.73
CA SER A 93 25.57 -20.45 -7.55
C SER A 93 24.79 -19.12 -7.58
N ASN A 94 25.02 -18.22 -6.60
CA ASN A 94 24.44 -16.88 -6.53
C ASN A 94 25.42 -15.79 -7.03
N ALA A 95 26.18 -16.08 -8.09
CA ALA A 95 26.92 -15.06 -8.80
C ALA A 95 25.93 -14.07 -9.44
N SER A 96 25.60 -13.02 -8.68
CA SER A 96 25.29 -11.66 -9.13
C SER A 96 25.00 -11.54 -10.63
N VAL A 97 23.72 -11.62 -10.98
CA VAL A 97 23.26 -11.07 -12.26
C VAL A 97 23.61 -9.58 -12.22
N LYS A 98 24.59 -9.20 -13.03
CA LYS A 98 24.99 -7.82 -13.26
C LYS A 98 23.75 -6.97 -13.56
N PHE A 99 23.71 -5.80 -12.93
CA PHE A 99 22.79 -4.72 -13.24
C PHE A 99 22.60 -4.60 -14.76
N VAL A 100 21.35 -4.77 -15.20
CA VAL A 100 20.92 -4.28 -16.50
C VAL A 100 21.01 -2.77 -16.41
N ASP A 101 21.84 -2.15 -17.27
CA ASP A 101 22.00 -0.69 -17.35
C ASP A 101 20.62 0.01 -17.31
N GLU A 102 20.54 1.18 -16.67
CA GLU A 102 19.33 2.04 -16.56
C GLU A 102 18.64 2.36 -17.91
N THR A 103 19.27 1.98 -19.03
CA THR A 103 18.78 2.12 -20.41
C THR A 103 18.04 0.92 -20.98
N ASP A 104 18.11 -0.28 -20.40
CA ASP A 104 17.50 -1.49 -20.96
C ASP A 104 16.10 -1.74 -20.38
N TRP A 105 15.19 -0.84 -20.73
CA TRP A 105 13.75 -1.06 -20.55
C TRP A 105 13.31 -2.23 -21.40
N VAL A 106 12.73 -3.27 -20.78
CA VAL A 106 12.15 -4.40 -21.51
C VAL A 106 10.69 -4.04 -21.85
N PRO A 107 10.35 -3.83 -23.14
CA PRO A 107 8.97 -3.57 -23.52
C PRO A 107 8.08 -4.77 -23.20
N GLY A 108 6.78 -4.50 -23.01
CA GLY A 108 5.76 -5.55 -22.82
C GLY A 108 5.84 -6.71 -23.84
N THR A 109 6.25 -6.40 -25.08
CA THR A 109 6.35 -7.36 -26.19
C THR A 109 7.58 -8.27 -26.14
N HIS A 110 8.55 -7.99 -25.27
CA HIS A 110 9.80 -8.75 -25.18
C HIS A 110 9.78 -9.80 -24.06
N TRP A 111 8.87 -9.70 -23.11
CA TRP A 111 8.66 -10.72 -22.08
C TRP A 111 8.26 -12.05 -22.73
N ARG A 112 8.71 -13.16 -22.16
CA ARG A 112 8.40 -14.50 -22.63
C ARG A 112 7.82 -15.34 -21.51
N ASN A 113 7.05 -16.36 -21.88
CA ASN A 113 6.75 -17.43 -20.93
C ASN A 113 8.02 -18.27 -20.74
N ARG A 114 8.67 -18.12 -19.59
CA ARG A 114 9.87 -18.87 -19.20
C ARG A 114 9.58 -19.96 -18.15
N GLY A 115 8.31 -20.13 -17.77
CA GLY A 115 7.91 -20.96 -16.64
C GLY A 115 8.26 -20.33 -15.30
N ASN A 116 8.43 -21.17 -14.29
CA ASN A 116 8.60 -20.75 -12.89
C ASN A 116 9.68 -21.55 -12.14
N ALA A 117 10.67 -22.07 -12.85
CA ALA A 117 11.75 -22.86 -12.25
C ALA A 117 12.73 -22.00 -11.41
N SER A 118 12.83 -20.71 -11.71
CA SER A 118 13.59 -19.72 -10.94
C SER A 118 12.76 -18.47 -10.63
N PRO A 119 13.15 -17.64 -9.64
CA PRO A 119 12.39 -16.42 -9.33
C PRO A 119 12.34 -15.45 -10.52
N ALA A 120 13.44 -15.33 -11.28
CA ALA A 120 13.48 -14.47 -12.45
C ALA A 120 12.54 -14.96 -13.56
N ASP A 121 12.52 -16.28 -13.81
CA ASP A 121 11.59 -16.89 -14.78
C ASP A 121 10.14 -16.65 -14.38
N ALA A 122 9.81 -16.81 -13.08
CA ALA A 122 8.47 -16.59 -12.58
C ALA A 122 8.03 -15.12 -12.74
N VAL A 123 8.91 -14.15 -12.47
CA VAL A 123 8.63 -12.74 -12.73
C VAL A 123 8.38 -12.51 -14.22
N GLU A 124 9.29 -12.93 -15.09
CA GLU A 124 9.15 -12.73 -16.54
C GLU A 124 7.87 -13.39 -17.09
N THR A 125 7.56 -14.62 -16.65
CA THR A 125 6.32 -15.32 -17.02
C THR A 125 5.08 -14.61 -16.52
N THR A 126 5.09 -14.07 -15.29
CA THR A 126 3.98 -13.30 -14.74
C THR A 126 3.72 -12.05 -15.58
N PHE A 127 4.78 -11.31 -15.92
CA PHE A 127 4.68 -10.08 -16.71
C PHE A 127 4.24 -10.37 -18.15
N TRP A 128 4.77 -11.44 -18.76
CA TRP A 128 4.30 -11.94 -20.05
C TRP A 128 2.81 -12.30 -20.01
N ALA A 129 2.37 -13.08 -19.02
CA ALA A 129 1.00 -13.53 -18.92
C ALA A 129 0.06 -12.33 -18.68
N ALA A 130 0.45 -11.38 -17.85
CA ALA A 130 -0.30 -10.16 -17.60
C ALA A 130 -0.41 -9.27 -18.84
N ALA A 131 0.68 -9.08 -19.59
CA ALA A 131 0.69 -8.31 -20.83
C ALA A 131 -0.15 -8.93 -21.95
N ASN A 132 -0.26 -10.27 -21.98
CA ASN A 132 -1.07 -11.01 -22.97
C ASN A 132 -2.50 -11.30 -22.47
N GLY A 133 -2.83 -10.98 -21.21
CA GLY A 133 -4.13 -11.33 -20.61
C GLY A 133 -4.32 -12.83 -20.40
N ASP A 134 -3.25 -13.61 -20.30
CA ASP A 134 -3.31 -15.05 -20.05
C ASP A 134 -3.59 -15.33 -18.56
N LEU A 135 -4.87 -15.32 -18.22
CA LEU A 135 -5.33 -15.54 -16.85
C LEU A 135 -5.04 -16.95 -16.34
N SER A 136 -4.89 -17.93 -17.25
CA SER A 136 -4.59 -19.31 -16.87
C SER A 136 -3.18 -19.43 -16.33
N VAL A 137 -2.21 -18.87 -17.05
CA VAL A 137 -0.81 -18.84 -16.60
C VAL A 137 -0.66 -17.98 -15.36
N LEU A 138 -1.34 -16.82 -15.28
CA LEU A 138 -1.32 -15.99 -14.08
C LEU A 138 -1.83 -16.72 -12.83
N ARG A 139 -2.87 -17.53 -12.96
CA ARG A 139 -3.39 -18.35 -11.85
C ARG A 139 -2.33 -19.31 -11.32
N ASP A 140 -1.53 -19.89 -12.21
CA ASP A 140 -0.52 -20.89 -11.85
C ASP A 140 0.74 -20.27 -11.25
N VAL A 141 1.08 -19.03 -11.64
CA VAL A 141 2.27 -18.33 -11.15
C VAL A 141 1.99 -17.37 -9.99
N ILE A 142 0.73 -17.17 -9.60
CA ILE A 142 0.37 -16.35 -8.43
C ILE A 142 0.04 -17.26 -7.24
N GLU A 143 0.53 -16.89 -6.08
CA GLU A 143 0.14 -17.46 -4.80
C GLU A 143 -0.53 -16.40 -3.92
N LEU A 144 -1.62 -16.80 -3.26
CA LEU A 144 -2.28 -15.96 -2.25
C LEU A 144 -1.83 -16.43 -0.86
N SER A 145 -1.35 -15.48 -0.03
CA SER A 145 -1.17 -15.76 1.40
C SER A 145 -2.50 -16.19 2.03
N PRO A 146 -2.49 -16.90 3.18
CA PRO A 146 -3.72 -17.32 3.86
C PRO A 146 -4.70 -16.16 4.09
N GLU A 147 -4.20 -14.99 4.49
CA GLU A 147 -5.01 -13.79 4.73
C GLU A 147 -5.53 -13.19 3.42
N ALA A 148 -4.68 -13.10 2.39
CA ALA A 148 -5.08 -12.62 1.07
C ALA A 148 -6.15 -13.53 0.44
N ARG A 149 -6.02 -14.85 0.61
CA ARG A 149 -6.99 -15.85 0.18
C ARG A 149 -8.32 -15.68 0.91
N ALA A 150 -8.31 -15.57 2.23
CA ALA A 150 -9.53 -15.32 3.00
C ALA A 150 -10.25 -14.06 2.49
N LYS A 151 -9.49 -13.00 2.21
CA LYS A 151 -10.05 -11.75 1.66
C LYS A 151 -10.62 -11.93 0.26
N ALA A 152 -9.94 -12.65 -0.61
CA ALA A 152 -10.41 -12.94 -1.96
C ALA A 152 -11.71 -13.76 -1.95
N ILE A 153 -11.86 -14.71 -1.02
CA ILE A 153 -13.12 -15.46 -0.83
C ILE A 153 -14.26 -14.52 -0.44
N GLU A 154 -14.04 -13.58 0.49
CA GLU A 154 -15.04 -12.56 0.84
C GLU A 154 -15.45 -11.71 -0.37
N VAL A 155 -14.48 -11.33 -1.20
CA VAL A 155 -14.72 -10.54 -2.40
C VAL A 155 -15.52 -11.34 -3.42
N LEU A 156 -15.12 -12.58 -3.71
CA LEU A 156 -15.84 -13.49 -4.60
C LEU A 156 -17.30 -13.64 -4.19
N ALA A 157 -17.56 -13.85 -2.89
CA ALA A 157 -18.91 -14.03 -2.37
C ALA A 157 -19.83 -12.82 -2.61
N ARG A 158 -19.26 -11.61 -2.77
CA ARG A 158 -20.01 -10.37 -3.03
C ARG A 158 -20.27 -10.11 -4.51
N LEU A 159 -19.65 -10.87 -5.42
CA LEU A 159 -19.82 -10.68 -6.85
C LEU A 159 -21.20 -11.16 -7.35
N PRO A 160 -21.75 -10.53 -8.41
CA PRO A 160 -22.93 -11.03 -9.11
C PRO A 160 -22.76 -12.49 -9.57
N ALA A 161 -23.87 -13.20 -9.74
CA ALA A 161 -23.85 -14.63 -10.09
C ALA A 161 -23.09 -14.89 -11.41
N GLU A 162 -23.24 -13.99 -12.39
CA GLU A 162 -22.58 -14.06 -13.68
C GLU A 162 -21.06 -13.91 -13.57
N ALA A 163 -20.59 -13.07 -12.65
CA ALA A 163 -19.17 -12.88 -12.39
C ALA A 163 -18.59 -14.05 -11.59
N ARG A 164 -19.31 -14.56 -10.58
CA ARG A 164 -18.91 -15.77 -9.84
C ARG A 164 -18.84 -17.02 -10.73
N ALA A 165 -19.66 -17.09 -11.77
CA ALA A 165 -19.59 -18.18 -12.74
C ALA A 165 -18.31 -18.12 -13.61
N ARG A 166 -17.73 -16.93 -13.80
CA ARG A 166 -16.50 -16.73 -14.58
C ARG A 166 -15.23 -16.80 -13.72
N TYR A 167 -15.32 -16.33 -12.48
CA TYR A 167 -14.22 -16.29 -11.52
C TYR A 167 -14.60 -17.19 -10.35
N THR A 168 -14.17 -18.45 -10.45
CA THR A 168 -14.58 -19.54 -9.55
C THR A 168 -13.63 -19.73 -8.37
N SER A 169 -12.40 -19.24 -8.49
CA SER A 169 -11.35 -19.37 -7.47
C SER A 169 -10.81 -18.00 -7.02
N PRO A 170 -10.30 -17.89 -5.78
CA PRO A 170 -9.59 -16.70 -5.31
C PRO A 170 -8.48 -16.23 -6.25
N GLU A 171 -7.76 -17.19 -6.82
CA GLU A 171 -6.68 -16.99 -7.77
C GLU A 171 -7.17 -16.40 -9.09
N ASP A 172 -8.43 -16.66 -9.49
CA ASP A 172 -9.03 -16.01 -10.67
C ASP A 172 -9.14 -14.51 -10.51
N LEU A 173 -9.52 -14.05 -9.31
CA LEU A 173 -9.54 -12.62 -9.03
C LEU A 173 -8.12 -12.07 -9.01
N ALA A 174 -7.19 -12.75 -8.34
CA ALA A 174 -5.80 -12.32 -8.27
C ALA A 174 -5.20 -12.16 -9.69
N ALA A 175 -5.41 -13.14 -10.57
CA ALA A 175 -5.00 -13.12 -11.97
C ALA A 175 -5.65 -11.96 -12.74
N LEU A 176 -6.97 -11.78 -12.64
CA LEU A 176 -7.70 -10.71 -13.32
C LEU A 176 -7.16 -9.32 -12.94
N PHE A 177 -7.00 -9.07 -11.64
CA PHE A 177 -6.54 -7.76 -11.17
C PHE A 177 -5.06 -7.53 -11.48
N THR A 178 -4.24 -8.58 -11.46
CA THR A 178 -2.84 -8.51 -11.89
C THR A 178 -2.74 -8.16 -13.38
N ALA A 179 -3.52 -8.83 -14.25
CA ALA A 179 -3.57 -8.51 -15.67
C ALA A 179 -4.03 -7.07 -15.93
N ARG A 180 -5.02 -6.59 -15.18
CA ARG A 180 -5.52 -5.21 -15.28
C ARG A 180 -4.48 -4.19 -14.81
N ASP A 181 -3.76 -4.45 -13.73
CA ASP A 181 -2.79 -3.49 -13.19
C ASP A 181 -1.43 -3.55 -13.94
N ALA A 182 -1.25 -4.52 -14.82
CA ALA A 182 -0.06 -4.72 -15.65
C ALA A 182 -0.03 -3.91 -16.95
N PHE A 183 -0.89 -2.90 -17.12
CA PHE A 183 -0.77 -1.95 -18.23
C PHE A 183 0.41 -0.99 -18.00
N PHE A 184 1.61 -1.45 -18.36
CA PHE A 184 2.84 -0.65 -18.39
C PHE A 184 3.45 -0.67 -19.79
N GLN A 185 4.12 0.42 -20.17
CA GLN A 185 4.82 0.54 -21.46
C GLN A 185 6.11 -0.28 -21.48
N GLY A 186 6.69 -0.51 -20.30
CA GLY A 186 7.87 -1.33 -20.10
C GLY A 186 8.15 -1.47 -18.61
N ALA A 187 8.95 -2.47 -18.26
CA ALA A 187 9.47 -2.62 -16.92
C ALA A 187 10.96 -2.94 -16.96
N GLN A 188 11.65 -2.53 -15.92
CA GLN A 188 13.05 -2.84 -15.69
C GLN A 188 13.13 -3.65 -14.40
N LEU A 189 13.73 -4.84 -14.46
CA LEU A 189 14.08 -5.59 -13.28
C LEU A 189 15.32 -4.95 -12.65
N VAL A 190 15.15 -4.32 -11.50
CA VAL A 190 16.21 -3.59 -10.80
C VAL A 190 16.97 -4.52 -9.87
N TYR A 191 16.25 -5.44 -9.24
CA TYR A 191 16.82 -6.31 -8.23
C TYR A 191 16.06 -7.64 -8.15
N ASN A 192 16.79 -8.72 -7.92
CA ASN A 192 16.24 -10.02 -7.56
C ASN A 192 17.16 -10.69 -6.54
N GLN A 193 16.64 -10.97 -5.36
CA GLN A 193 17.37 -11.57 -4.25
C GLN A 193 16.64 -12.77 -3.71
N LEU A 194 17.35 -13.89 -3.65
CA LEU A 194 16.96 -15.01 -2.79
C LEU A 194 17.18 -14.61 -1.34
N LEU A 195 16.12 -14.67 -0.54
CA LEU A 195 16.17 -14.48 0.91
C LEU A 195 16.58 -15.79 1.58
N ASP A 196 16.03 -16.90 1.07
CA ASP A 196 16.37 -18.28 1.41
C ASP A 196 16.02 -19.21 0.22
N ASP A 197 16.01 -20.52 0.42
CA ASP A 197 15.78 -21.52 -0.62
C ASP A 197 14.35 -21.46 -1.21
N ASP A 198 13.40 -20.97 -0.41
CA ASP A 198 11.97 -20.94 -0.73
C ASP A 198 11.42 -19.53 -0.88
N HIS A 199 12.17 -18.47 -0.54
CA HIS A 199 11.71 -17.08 -0.60
C HIS A 199 12.65 -16.20 -1.42
N ALA A 200 12.05 -15.34 -2.25
CA ALA A 200 12.77 -14.33 -3.00
C ALA A 200 12.05 -12.98 -2.97
N LEU A 201 12.80 -11.91 -3.21
CA LEU A 201 12.30 -10.56 -3.39
C LEU A 201 12.80 -10.02 -4.73
N ALA A 202 11.86 -9.59 -5.58
CA ALA A 202 12.18 -8.89 -6.81
C ALA A 202 11.71 -7.44 -6.71
N ALA A 203 12.55 -6.48 -7.10
CA ALA A 203 12.19 -5.08 -7.23
C ALA A 203 12.32 -4.64 -8.68
N MET A 204 11.34 -3.88 -9.14
CA MET A 204 11.18 -3.49 -10.53
C MET A 204 10.79 -2.02 -10.62
N ILE A 205 11.28 -1.33 -11.65
CA ILE A 205 10.75 -0.03 -12.02
C ILE A 205 9.79 -0.25 -13.19
N VAL A 206 8.55 0.16 -13.01
CA VAL A 206 7.47 -0.01 -13.98
C VAL A 206 7.08 1.36 -14.52
N LYS A 207 7.04 1.50 -15.85
CA LYS A 207 6.60 2.74 -16.52
C LYS A 207 5.15 2.64 -16.95
N SER A 208 4.32 3.46 -16.33
CA SER A 208 2.89 3.54 -16.60
C SER A 208 2.62 4.18 -17.96
N ALA A 209 1.39 4.03 -18.47
CA ALA A 209 0.97 4.61 -19.76
C ALA A 209 1.07 6.15 -19.80
N ASP A 210 0.99 6.83 -18.64
CA ASP A 210 1.17 8.28 -18.50
C ASP A 210 2.64 8.72 -18.50
N GLY A 211 3.57 7.78 -18.70
CA GLY A 211 5.01 8.01 -18.72
C GLY A 211 5.66 8.07 -17.34
N LYS A 212 4.91 7.97 -16.25
CA LYS A 212 5.48 7.96 -14.89
C LYS A 212 6.05 6.59 -14.55
N SER A 213 7.23 6.60 -13.93
CA SER A 213 7.87 5.42 -13.39
C SER A 213 7.55 5.27 -11.91
N ARG A 214 7.33 4.04 -11.45
CA ARG A 214 7.22 3.71 -10.03
C ARG A 214 8.01 2.43 -9.73
N GLU A 215 8.60 2.38 -8.55
CA GLU A 215 9.19 1.15 -8.04
C GLU A 215 8.09 0.23 -7.49
N VAL A 216 8.20 -1.06 -7.78
CA VAL A 216 7.32 -2.12 -7.34
C VAL A 216 8.19 -3.26 -6.85
N SER A 217 7.98 -3.65 -5.59
CA SER A 217 8.61 -4.84 -5.02
C SER A 217 7.57 -5.96 -4.90
N VAL A 218 7.96 -7.17 -5.30
CA VAL A 218 7.14 -8.37 -5.25
C VAL A 218 7.89 -9.47 -4.52
N SER A 219 7.19 -10.16 -3.62
CA SER A 219 7.72 -11.33 -2.94
C SER A 219 7.40 -12.57 -3.77
N LEU A 220 8.31 -13.53 -3.78
CA LEU A 220 8.10 -14.84 -4.38
C LEU A 220 8.31 -15.94 -3.35
N HIS A 221 7.55 -17.01 -3.51
CA HIS A 221 7.61 -18.21 -2.67
C HIS A 221 7.67 -19.45 -3.55
N ARG A 222 8.49 -20.43 -3.18
CA ARG A 222 8.62 -21.71 -3.87
C ARG A 222 7.61 -22.70 -3.31
N VAL A 223 6.74 -23.24 -4.16
CA VAL A 223 5.75 -24.27 -3.83
C VAL A 223 5.85 -25.38 -4.86
N ASP A 224 6.07 -26.62 -4.41
CA ASP A 224 6.23 -27.80 -5.28
C ASP A 224 7.25 -27.59 -6.41
N ASP A 225 8.45 -27.08 -6.05
CA ASP A 225 9.54 -26.73 -6.95
C ASP A 225 9.26 -25.58 -7.96
N ALA A 226 8.12 -24.90 -7.82
CA ALA A 226 7.72 -23.79 -8.66
C ALA A 226 7.70 -22.46 -7.88
N TRP A 227 8.36 -21.43 -8.41
CA TRP A 227 8.30 -20.08 -7.88
C TRP A 227 7.00 -19.38 -8.24
N ARG A 228 6.32 -18.84 -7.23
CA ARG A 228 5.08 -18.11 -7.40
C ARG A 228 5.20 -16.72 -6.81
N LEU A 229 4.58 -15.75 -7.47
CA LEU A 229 4.47 -14.39 -6.99
C LEU A 229 3.43 -14.34 -5.87
N VAL A 230 3.87 -13.94 -4.68
CA VAL A 230 3.00 -13.82 -3.51
C VAL A 230 2.24 -12.51 -3.63
N MET A 231 0.92 -12.61 -3.75
CA MET A 231 0.06 -11.45 -3.72
C MET A 231 -0.13 -10.98 -2.26
N PRO A 232 0.26 -9.74 -1.93
CA PRO A 232 0.12 -9.25 -0.57
C PRO A 232 -1.34 -8.97 -0.23
N THR A 233 -1.71 -9.17 1.04
CA THR A 233 -3.06 -8.91 1.57
C THR A 233 -3.52 -7.47 1.29
N ALA A 234 -2.60 -6.50 1.28
CA ALA A 234 -2.90 -5.11 0.96
C ALA A 234 -3.42 -4.93 -0.48
N ALA A 235 -2.91 -5.69 -1.45
CA ALA A 235 -3.42 -5.67 -2.82
C ALA A 235 -4.86 -6.19 -2.88
N MET A 236 -5.16 -7.29 -2.17
CA MET A 236 -6.52 -7.81 -2.07
C MET A 236 -7.48 -6.88 -1.33
N ALA A 237 -6.99 -6.15 -0.33
CA ALA A 237 -7.78 -5.14 0.36
C ALA A 237 -8.15 -3.97 -0.57
N LYS A 238 -7.21 -3.52 -1.41
CA LYS A 238 -7.46 -2.50 -2.44
C LYS A 238 -8.53 -2.96 -3.43
N ILE A 239 -8.42 -4.19 -3.92
CA ILE A 239 -9.41 -4.81 -4.81
C ILE A 239 -10.80 -4.81 -4.16
N ALA A 240 -10.88 -5.23 -2.89
CA ALA A 240 -12.13 -5.24 -2.15
C ALA A 240 -12.74 -3.84 -2.01
N ALA A 241 -11.91 -2.82 -1.80
CA ALA A 241 -12.35 -1.42 -1.69
C ALA A 241 -12.87 -0.87 -3.03
N GLU A 242 -12.19 -1.16 -4.14
CA GLU A 242 -12.62 -0.74 -5.49
C GLU A 242 -13.98 -1.34 -5.85
N LEU A 243 -14.20 -2.61 -5.52
CA LEU A 243 -15.47 -3.29 -5.76
C LEU A 243 -16.60 -2.79 -4.83
N ALA A 244 -16.27 -2.37 -3.61
CA ALA A 244 -17.22 -1.79 -2.66
C ALA A 244 -17.58 -0.32 -2.97
N GLY A 245 -16.67 0.43 -3.60
CA GLY A 245 -16.84 1.85 -3.91
C GLY A 245 -17.76 2.18 -5.08
N GLY A 246 -18.09 1.20 -5.94
CA GLY A 246 -19.15 1.28 -6.95
C GLY A 246 -18.96 2.27 -8.11
N GLY A 247 -18.77 1.75 -9.33
CA GLY A 247 -19.60 2.17 -10.46
C GLY A 247 -19.45 3.57 -11.08
N THR A 248 -18.24 4.10 -11.29
CA THR A 248 -18.05 5.17 -12.29
C THR A 248 -16.82 4.91 -13.17
N GLY A 249 -17.06 4.36 -14.38
CA GLY A 249 -16.20 4.43 -15.56
C GLY A 249 -14.76 3.92 -15.38
N THR A 250 -14.45 2.68 -15.73
CA THR A 250 -14.28 2.31 -17.14
C THR A 250 -14.76 0.89 -17.39
N LYS A 251 -15.61 0.75 -18.42
CA LYS A 251 -15.85 -0.53 -19.09
C LYS A 251 -14.47 -1.16 -19.39
N PRO A 252 -14.21 -2.43 -19.03
CA PRO A 252 -12.98 -3.08 -19.44
C PRO A 252 -13.02 -3.18 -20.96
N ASP A 253 -12.26 -2.32 -21.63
CA ASP A 253 -11.98 -2.46 -23.04
C ASP A 253 -10.93 -3.56 -23.15
N VAL A 254 -11.41 -4.80 -23.11
CA VAL A 254 -10.61 -5.97 -23.49
C VAL A 254 -10.56 -5.93 -25.01
N PRO A 255 -9.42 -5.61 -25.64
CA PRO A 255 -9.32 -5.72 -27.09
C PRO A 255 -9.59 -7.18 -27.48
N PRO A 256 -10.37 -7.43 -28.55
CA PRO A 256 -10.67 -8.79 -28.98
C PRO A 256 -9.36 -9.55 -29.27
N PRO A 257 -9.32 -10.87 -29.03
CA PRO A 257 -8.17 -11.68 -29.37
C PRO A 257 -7.84 -11.45 -30.85
N ARG A 258 -6.60 -11.05 -31.13
CA ARG A 258 -6.13 -10.95 -32.51
C ARG A 258 -6.15 -12.37 -33.07
N GLY A 259 -7.14 -12.65 -33.92
CA GLY A 259 -7.15 -13.85 -34.73
C GLY A 259 -5.85 -13.91 -35.52
N THR A 260 -5.11 -15.00 -35.36
CA THR A 260 -3.96 -15.32 -36.20
C THR A 260 -4.46 -15.66 -37.61
N PRO A 261 -3.76 -15.21 -38.68
CA PRO A 261 -3.96 -15.74 -40.03
C PRO A 261 -3.53 -17.20 -40.13
#